data_AF-A0A2V9AML6-F1
#
_entry.id   AF-A0A2V9AML6-F1
#
_cell.length_a   1.000
_cell.length_b   1.000
_cell.length_c   1.000
_cell.angle_alpha   90.00
_cell.angle_beta   90.00
_cell.angle_gamma   90.00
#
_symmetry.space_group_name_H-M   'P 1'
#
loop_
_entity.id
_entity.type
_entity.pdbx_description
1 polymer ?
#
loop_
_entity_poly.entity_id
_entity_poly.type
_entity_poly.pdbx_seq_one_letter_code
_entity_poly.pdbx_strand_id
1 'polypeptide(L)'
;MFARRVHMHLKSNSVAEFTQRLEKDILPLLRKQKGFQDEITFVGQSGREAFGISLWDKAENAEAYNRGTYPEVTKFLATVVEGSPQVETYDVANSTFHKIAAAVAG
;
A
#
# COMPACT_ATOMS: atom_id res chain seq x y z
N MET A 1 3.96 -1.90 14.77
CA MET A 1 3.58 -1.98 13.34
C MET A 1 2.82 -0.74 12.96
N PHE A 2 3.13 -0.19 11.80
CA PHE A 2 2.56 1.03 11.26
C PHE A 2 1.92 0.73 9.90
N ALA A 3 0.81 1.37 9.58
CA ALA A 3 0.10 1.17 8.33
C ALA A 3 0.06 2.45 7.50
N ARG A 4 0.18 2.31 6.18
CA ARG A 4 -0.19 3.35 5.22
C ARG A 4 -1.39 2.87 4.42
N ARG A 5 -2.46 3.65 4.40
CA ARG A 5 -3.59 3.46 3.48
C ARG A 5 -3.42 4.39 2.30
N VAL A 6 -3.52 3.84 1.09
CA VAL A 6 -3.48 4.62 -0.15
C VAL A 6 -4.80 4.43 -0.88
N HIS A 7 -5.62 5.47 -0.95
CA HIS A 7 -6.89 5.46 -1.68
C HIS A 7 -6.70 6.03 -3.09
N MET A 8 -7.32 5.39 -4.10
CA MET A 8 -7.10 5.65 -5.51
C MET A 8 -8.41 5.59 -6.27
N HIS A 9 -8.67 6.60 -7.11
CA HIS A 9 -9.74 6.56 -8.10
C HIS A 9 -9.15 5.97 -9.38
N LEU A 10 -9.61 4.79 -9.80
CA LEU A 10 -9.14 4.15 -11.02
C LEU A 10 -9.80 4.75 -12.26
N LYS A 11 -9.03 4.89 -13.34
CA LYS A 11 -9.56 5.17 -14.68
C LYS A 11 -10.51 4.05 -15.11
N SER A 12 -11.46 4.38 -15.99
CA SER A 12 -12.37 3.37 -16.53
C SER A 12 -11.62 2.25 -17.23
N ASN A 13 -12.01 1.00 -16.97
CA ASN A 13 -11.42 -0.21 -17.54
C ASN A 13 -9.92 -0.40 -17.23
N SER A 14 -9.36 0.25 -16.21
CA SER A 14 -7.93 0.14 -15.88
C SER A 14 -7.58 -0.96 -14.85
N VAL A 15 -8.57 -1.65 -14.27
CA VAL A 15 -8.36 -2.63 -13.18
C VAL A 15 -7.30 -3.68 -13.54
N ALA A 16 -7.38 -4.27 -14.73
CA ALA A 16 -6.42 -5.30 -15.14
C ALA A 16 -4.98 -4.77 -15.29
N GLU A 17 -4.83 -3.56 -15.84
CA GLU A 17 -3.52 -2.89 -15.92
C GLU A 17 -3.02 -2.52 -14.52
N PHE A 18 -3.90 -2.00 -13.66
CA PHE A 18 -3.59 -1.66 -12.27
C PHE A 18 -3.07 -2.89 -11.50
N THR A 19 -3.76 -4.02 -11.55
CA THR A 19 -3.30 -5.26 -10.89
C THR A 19 -1.99 -5.75 -11.47
N GLN A 20 -1.81 -5.65 -12.79
CA GLN A 20 -0.55 -6.05 -13.43
C GLN A 20 0.63 -5.17 -12.99
N ARG A 21 0.44 -3.84 -12.95
CA ARG A 21 1.43 -2.87 -12.46
C ARG A 21 1.77 -3.10 -10.99
N LEU A 22 0.75 -3.36 -10.19
CA LEU A 22 0.92 -3.69 -8.77
C LEU A 22 1.85 -4.90 -8.60
N GLU A 23 1.58 -5.99 -9.31
CA GLU A 23 2.35 -7.23 -9.20
C GLU A 23 3.77 -7.13 -9.75
N LYS A 24 3.93 -6.50 -10.92
CA LYS A 24 5.21 -6.50 -11.66
C LYS A 24 6.14 -5.37 -11.25
N ASP A 25 5.60 -4.21 -10.92
CA ASP A 25 6.38 -2.99 -10.71
C ASP A 25 6.37 -2.56 -9.23
N ILE A 26 5.21 -2.51 -8.58
CA ILE A 26 5.06 -1.90 -7.25
C ILE A 26 5.44 -2.86 -6.12
N LEU A 27 4.91 -4.09 -6.09
CA LEU A 27 5.20 -5.06 -5.02
C LEU A 27 6.70 -5.41 -4.92
N PRO A 28 7.45 -5.59 -6.03
CA PRO A 28 8.89 -5.81 -5.95
C PRO A 28 9.65 -4.61 -5.36
N LEU A 29 9.21 -3.37 -5.64
CA LEU A 29 9.80 -2.17 -5.05
C LEU A 29 9.53 -2.08 -3.55
N LEU A 30 8.30 -2.37 -3.12
CA LEU A 30 7.90 -2.39 -1.72
C LEU A 30 8.70 -3.43 -0.92
N ARG A 31 8.83 -4.66 -1.44
CA ARG A 31 9.57 -5.75 -0.79
C ARG A 31 11.06 -5.47 -0.56
N LYS A 32 11.64 -4.53 -1.32
CA LYS A 32 13.04 -4.09 -1.13
C LYS A 32 13.19 -3.05 -0.02
N GLN A 33 12.10 -2.44 0.42
CA GLN A 33 12.15 -1.37 1.42
C GLN A 33 12.42 -1.94 2.79
N LYS A 34 13.29 -1.27 3.53
CA LYS A 34 13.56 -1.61 4.92
C LYS A 34 12.27 -1.55 5.72
N GLY A 35 11.97 -2.62 6.46
CA GLY A 35 10.83 -2.66 7.37
C GLY A 35 9.47 -2.79 6.69
N PHE A 36 9.38 -2.99 5.37
CA PHE A 36 8.14 -3.43 4.74
C PHE A 36 7.76 -4.83 5.22
N GLN A 37 6.50 -5.05 5.56
CA GLN A 37 6.00 -6.33 6.09
C GLN A 37 4.96 -6.96 5.18
N ASP A 38 3.99 -6.18 4.69
CA ASP A 38 2.96 -6.70 3.77
C ASP A 38 2.23 -5.58 3.02
N GLU A 39 1.47 -5.97 2.01
CA GLU A 39 0.54 -5.13 1.25
C GLU A 39 -0.74 -5.90 0.96
N ILE A 40 -1.89 -5.30 1.30
CA ILE A 40 -3.21 -5.81 0.91
C ILE A 40 -3.88 -4.76 0.06
N THR A 41 -4.22 -5.13 -1.18
CA THR A 41 -4.88 -4.23 -2.13
C THR A 41 -6.30 -4.69 -2.44
N PHE A 42 -7.22 -3.73 -2.45
CA PHE A 42 -8.64 -3.91 -2.68
C PHE A 42 -9.06 -3.13 -3.92
N VAL A 43 -9.93 -3.72 -4.73
CA VAL A 43 -10.61 -3.06 -5.84
C VAL A 43 -12.10 -3.07 -5.55
N GLY A 44 -12.73 -1.91 -5.61
CA GLY A 44 -14.17 -1.75 -5.42
C GLY A 44 -14.95 -2.46 -6.53
N GLN A 45 -16.19 -2.86 -6.22
CA GLN A 45 -17.03 -3.62 -7.15
C GLN A 45 -17.31 -2.91 -8.48
N SER A 46 -17.29 -1.57 -8.49
CA SER A 46 -17.44 -0.76 -9.69
C SER A 46 -16.20 -0.73 -10.58
N GLY A 47 -15.05 -1.19 -10.08
CA GLY A 47 -13.74 -1.07 -10.75
C GLY A 47 -13.22 0.36 -10.87
N ARG A 48 -13.86 1.32 -10.17
CA ARG A 48 -13.51 2.75 -10.21
C ARG A 48 -12.79 3.24 -8.96
N GLU A 49 -12.82 2.45 -7.88
CA GLU A 49 -12.12 2.75 -6.64
C GLU A 49 -11.19 1.59 -6.30
N ALA A 50 -10.03 1.91 -5.74
CA ALA A 50 -9.13 0.93 -5.15
C ALA A 50 -8.46 1.53 -3.92
N PHE A 51 -8.07 0.68 -2.98
CA PHE A 51 -7.17 1.10 -1.92
C PHE A 51 -6.15 0.02 -1.58
N GLY A 52 -4.94 0.45 -1.26
CA GLY A 52 -3.86 -0.39 -0.75
C GLY A 52 -3.61 -0.12 0.73
N ILE A 53 -3.30 -1.15 1.50
CA ILE A 53 -2.80 -1.05 2.87
C ILE A 53 -1.43 -1.71 2.91
N SER A 54 -0.39 -0.90 3.11
CA SER A 54 0.97 -1.40 3.38
C SER A 54 1.25 -1.39 4.87
N LEU A 55 1.87 -2.46 5.34
CA LEU A 55 2.27 -2.66 6.73
C LEU A 55 3.78 -2.57 6.86
N TRP A 56 4.21 -1.90 7.93
CA TRP A 56 5.59 -1.54 8.17
C TRP A 56 5.96 -1.82 9.63
N ASP A 57 7.20 -2.25 9.86
CA ASP A 57 7.75 -2.52 11.20
C ASP A 57 7.61 -1.28 12.11
N LYS A 58 8.00 -0.11 11.58
CA LYS A 58 8.01 1.18 12.29
C LYS A 58 7.60 2.34 11.37
N ALA A 59 7.13 3.43 11.97
CA ALA A 59 6.71 4.64 11.24
C ALA A 59 7.87 5.24 10.42
N GLU A 60 9.10 5.24 10.95
CA GLU A 60 10.27 5.84 10.30
C GLU A 60 10.63 5.11 9.01
N ASN A 61 10.41 3.79 8.95
CA ASN A 61 10.60 3.00 7.73
C ASN A 61 9.59 3.42 6.65
N ALA A 62 8.32 3.57 7.05
CA ALA A 62 7.24 3.98 6.16
C ALA A 62 7.43 5.42 5.64
N GLU A 63 7.92 6.32 6.49
CA GLU A 63 8.26 7.69 6.12
C GLU A 63 9.47 7.76 5.18
N ALA A 64 10.52 6.98 5.45
CA ALA A 64 11.68 6.91 4.57
C ALA A 64 11.27 6.44 3.17
N TYR A 65 10.42 5.41 3.08
CA TYR A 65 9.80 4.99 1.82
C TYR A 65 8.99 6.13 1.18
N ASN A 66 8.17 6.84 1.95
CA ASN A 66 7.30 7.91 1.47
C ASN A 66 8.10 9.07 0.84
N ARG A 67 9.25 9.42 1.42
CA ARG A 67 10.14 10.47 0.88
C ARG A 67 11.01 9.97 -0.28
N GLY A 68 11.37 8.69 -0.30
CA GLY A 68 12.31 8.10 -1.25
C GLY A 68 11.64 7.45 -2.45
N THR A 69 11.12 6.24 -2.28
CA THR A 69 10.65 5.37 -3.37
C THR A 69 9.19 5.60 -3.76
N TYR A 70 8.36 6.17 -2.88
CA TYR A 70 6.94 6.41 -3.21
C TYR A 70 6.70 7.27 -4.47
N PRO A 71 7.51 8.32 -4.79
CA PRO A 71 7.43 9.02 -6.07
C PRO A 71 7.63 8.15 -7.32
N GLU A 72 8.30 6.99 -7.21
CA GLU A 72 8.40 6.03 -8.31
C GLU A 72 7.11 5.22 -8.45
N VAL A 73 6.51 4.83 -7.32
CA VAL A 73 5.20 4.16 -7.30
C VAL A 73 4.12 5.03 -7.91
N THR A 74 4.09 6.33 -7.61
CA THR A 74 3.10 7.24 -8.21
C THR A 74 3.25 7.38 -9.71
N LYS A 75 4.45 7.21 -10.29
CA LYS A 75 4.64 7.18 -11.75
C LYS A 75 3.96 5.98 -12.40
N PHE A 76 4.04 4.80 -11.78
CA PHE A 76 3.31 3.61 -12.27
C PHE A 76 1.80 3.80 -12.14
N LEU A 77 1.33 4.39 -11.03
CA LEU A 77 -0.09 4.63 -10.81
C LEU A 77 -0.67 5.71 -11.75
N ALA A 78 0.12 6.68 -12.20
CA ALA A 78 -0.36 7.78 -13.05
C ALA A 78 -1.01 7.31 -14.38
N THR A 79 -0.64 6.12 -14.88
CA THR A 79 -1.25 5.57 -16.10
C THR A 79 -2.65 5.03 -15.85
N VAL A 80 -2.96 4.58 -14.63
CA VAL A 80 -4.18 3.84 -14.28
C VAL A 80 -5.11 4.54 -13.26
N VAL A 81 -4.64 5.59 -12.59
CA VAL A 81 -5.36 6.38 -11.57
C VAL A 81 -5.77 7.77 -12.10
N GLU A 82 -6.95 8.24 -11.70
CA GLU A 82 -7.43 9.60 -11.88
C GLU A 82 -6.98 10.48 -10.70
N GLY A 83 -6.33 11.61 -11.01
CA GLY A 83 -5.83 12.51 -9.98
C GLY A 83 -4.68 11.91 -9.16
N SER A 84 -4.53 12.38 -7.91
CA SER A 84 -3.48 11.93 -7.01
C SER A 84 -4.03 10.94 -5.98
N PRO A 85 -3.34 9.83 -5.70
CA PRO A 85 -3.69 8.95 -4.60
C PRO A 85 -3.67 9.69 -3.26
N GLN A 86 -4.64 9.40 -2.39
CA GLN A 86 -4.70 9.95 -1.04
C GLN A 86 -3.98 9.00 -0.09
N VAL A 87 -3.07 9.53 0.71
CA VAL A 87 -2.26 8.74 1.65
C VAL A 87 -2.64 9.11 3.08
N GLU A 88 -2.95 8.09 3.88
CA GLU A 88 -3.21 8.21 5.31
C GLU A 88 -2.33 7.22 6.06
N THR A 89 -2.04 7.53 7.33
CA THR A 89 -1.17 6.70 8.15
C THR A 89 -1.78 6.40 9.50
N TYR A 90 -1.51 5.20 10.03
CA TYR A 90 -2.14 4.70 11.24
C TYR A 90 -1.18 3.84 12.05
N ASP A 91 -1.31 3.91 13.38
CA ASP A 91 -0.80 2.85 14.25
C ASP A 91 -1.74 1.64 14.20
N VAL A 92 -1.17 0.46 13.97
CA VAL A 92 -1.99 -0.75 13.88
C VAL A 92 -2.30 -1.27 15.28
N ALA A 93 -3.58 -1.19 15.66
CA ALA A 93 -4.06 -1.67 16.95
C ALA A 93 -4.11 -3.21 17.05
N ASN A 94 -4.52 -3.91 15.97
CA ASN A 94 -4.60 -5.37 15.93
C ASN A 94 -4.55 -5.90 14.49
N SER A 95 -4.11 -7.15 14.29
CA SER A 95 -4.21 -7.88 13.01
C SER A 95 -4.30 -9.38 13.28
N THR A 96 -5.22 -10.07 12.60
CA THR A 96 -5.37 -11.54 12.67
C THR A 96 -4.64 -12.26 11.53
N PHE A 97 -4.32 -11.55 10.45
CA PHE A 97 -3.57 -12.08 9.30
C PHE A 97 -2.06 -12.09 9.58
N HIS A 98 -1.57 -11.05 10.26
CA HIS A 98 -0.21 -11.05 10.81
C HIS A 98 -0.27 -11.60 12.23
N LYS A 99 0.45 -12.68 12.53
CA LYS A 99 0.79 -13.02 13.91
C LYS A 99 1.68 -11.89 14.47
N ILE A 100 1.06 -10.78 14.86
CA ILE A 100 1.61 -9.92 15.90
C ILE A 100 1.64 -10.85 17.10
N ALA A 101 2.84 -11.24 17.55
CA ALA A 101 3.02 -12.08 18.70
C ALA A 101 2.05 -11.61 19.77
N ALA A 102 1.11 -12.49 20.15
CA ALA A 102 0.11 -12.19 21.16
C ALA A 102 0.85 -11.52 22.31
N ALA A 103 0.43 -10.30 22.67
CA ALA A 103 1.01 -9.61 23.81
C ALA A 103 0.97 -10.61 24.96
N VAL A 104 2.16 -10.98 25.45
CA VAL A 104 2.27 -11.83 26.63
C VAL A 104 1.64 -11.00 27.74
N ALA A 105 0.41 -11.35 28.11
CA ALA A 105 -0.20 -10.82 29.32
C ALA A 105 0.69 -11.29 30.48
N GLY A 106 1.44 -10.36 31.05
CA GLY A 106 2.08 -10.50 32.35
C GLY A 106 1.09 -10.23 33.46
#